data_AF-A0A2I1GMN5-F1
#
_entry.id   AF-A0A2I1GMN5-F1
#
_cell.length_a   1.000
_cell.length_b   1.000
_cell.length_c   1.000
_cell.angle_alpha   90.00
_cell.angle_beta   90.00
_cell.angle_gamma   90.00
#
_symmetry.space_group_name_H-M   'P 1'
#
loop_
_entity.id
_entity.type
_entity.pdbx_description
1 polymer ?
#
loop_
_entity_poly.entity_id
_entity_poly.type
_entity_poly.pdbx_seq_one_letter_code
_entity_poly.pdbx_strand_id
1 'polypeptide(L)'
;MAQTTGQLLGQVVPVCQWIPQNTTNTTSAIPTYPRFPDNVREWIGFFRAVRLVGTQFPLPGEQFPIGFISASSLIVEGNAKSRLRENVLLPVEAVLPQGAIFDETPAGFLGSSDHVLCTNNSTVAKMPVEMKTRHNLDLRGYNFWDIYRYNDRRGIMDPNFSDQRRRFDPNFRFKKRILSQIFGEMACNGLHYGIYSNYSDTYFLKREETNLTTLYISRVVQPTDTNPTLRECVYYISQLAINDNVGNRLGRVELDSYSSNDDDDDDDSSYHDPDDYDDPYYDPDDDSDGSDDDGDDYTGLGKRKRASKSSSKPIASSSKGITTVDKYIGGGSFGKVFSGYYDNQDVAWKTCDAYKKQEEMKTLKHEAHIYSILKECQGRDIPRLFYNGYIYDGYLFALALQLIESAHHVDPERLTKEEKKLIVNQLKSIHNCGVLHNDISEKNILYEPKSRHYFFIDFGLSEVVGSESPKLRQEERRLKKFLKL
;
A
#
# COMPACT_ATOMS: atom_id res chain seq x y z
N MET A 1 20.37 -19.36 -32.37
CA MET A 1 20.07 -18.17 -33.22
C MET A 1 20.09 -16.95 -32.32
N ALA A 2 20.63 -15.83 -32.80
CA ALA A 2 20.72 -14.57 -32.06
C ALA A 2 19.91 -13.49 -32.77
N GLN A 3 19.38 -12.53 -32.02
CA GLN A 3 18.58 -11.41 -32.51
C GLN A 3 19.21 -10.08 -32.10
N THR A 4 19.07 -9.06 -32.94
CA THR A 4 19.49 -7.69 -32.63
C THR A 4 18.56 -7.05 -31.61
N THR A 5 19.02 -5.99 -30.92
CA THR A 5 18.19 -5.17 -30.04
C THR A 5 16.88 -4.71 -30.70
N GLY A 6 16.95 -4.23 -31.94
CA GLY A 6 15.77 -3.78 -32.69
C GLY A 6 14.78 -4.91 -32.97
N GLN A 7 15.27 -6.13 -33.27
CA GLN A 7 14.42 -7.30 -33.43
C GLN A 7 13.78 -7.76 -32.11
N LEU A 8 14.55 -7.74 -31.02
CA LEU A 8 14.08 -8.11 -29.69
C LEU A 8 12.94 -7.19 -29.22
N LEU A 9 13.11 -5.88 -29.39
CA LEU A 9 12.12 -4.87 -29.02
C LEU A 9 10.94 -4.82 -30.01
N GLY A 10 11.19 -4.95 -31.31
CA GLY A 10 10.17 -4.94 -32.35
C GLY A 10 9.31 -6.22 -32.43
N GLN A 11 9.57 -7.21 -31.58
CA GLN A 11 8.78 -8.44 -31.53
C GLN A 11 7.49 -8.23 -30.72
N VAL A 12 6.37 -8.64 -31.31
CA VAL A 12 5.09 -8.75 -30.59
C VAL A 12 5.16 -9.81 -29.48
N VAL A 13 4.38 -9.58 -28.44
CA VAL A 13 4.32 -10.41 -27.24
C VAL A 13 3.14 -11.39 -27.38
N PRO A 14 3.24 -12.65 -26.91
CA PRO A 14 2.16 -13.61 -27.06
C PRO A 14 0.90 -13.15 -26.32
N VAL A 15 -0.27 -13.45 -26.90
CA VAL A 15 -1.54 -13.24 -26.20
C VAL A 15 -1.72 -14.37 -25.19
N CYS A 16 -1.78 -14.03 -23.91
CA CYS A 16 -2.14 -14.95 -22.84
C CYS A 16 -3.61 -14.71 -22.48
N GLN A 17 -4.47 -15.70 -22.70
CA GLN A 17 -5.89 -15.55 -22.46
C GLN A 17 -6.21 -15.64 -20.97
N TRP A 18 -6.96 -14.65 -20.48
CA TRP A 18 -7.59 -14.73 -19.16
C TRP A 18 -8.72 -15.75 -19.19
N ILE A 19 -8.63 -16.76 -18.32
CA ILE A 19 -9.71 -17.72 -18.12
C ILE A 19 -10.72 -17.09 -17.15
N PRO A 20 -12.00 -16.95 -17.53
CA PRO A 20 -13.02 -16.42 -16.63
C PRO A 20 -13.12 -17.30 -15.38
N GLN A 21 -13.00 -16.69 -14.20
CA GLN A 21 -13.41 -17.34 -12.97
C GLN A 21 -14.90 -17.03 -12.73
N ASN A 22 -15.70 -18.06 -12.53
CA ASN A 22 -17.11 -17.94 -12.14
C ASN A 22 -17.20 -17.54 -10.66
N THR A 23 -16.83 -16.31 -10.32
CA THR A 23 -17.05 -15.77 -8.97
C THR A 23 -17.68 -14.39 -9.08
N THR A 24 -19.00 -14.38 -8.92
CA THR A 24 -19.78 -13.17 -8.65
C THR A 24 -19.74 -12.91 -7.16
N ASN A 25 -18.83 -12.06 -6.70
CA ASN A 25 -18.99 -11.40 -5.39
C ASN A 25 -18.82 -9.90 -5.59
N THR A 26 -19.92 -9.16 -5.41
CA THR A 26 -19.92 -7.71 -5.50
C THR A 26 -20.85 -7.14 -4.43
N THR A 27 -20.34 -7.02 -3.22
CA THR A 27 -20.82 -6.03 -2.25
C THR A 27 -19.68 -5.72 -1.31
N SER A 28 -19.18 -4.49 -1.39
CA SER A 28 -18.51 -3.85 -0.26
C SER A 28 -19.19 -2.51 -0.06
N ALA A 29 -19.52 -2.17 1.19
CA ALA A 29 -19.96 -0.84 1.55
C ALA A 29 -18.76 0.10 1.46
N ILE A 30 -18.61 0.79 0.34
CA ILE A 30 -17.40 1.59 0.08
C ILE A 30 -17.55 2.96 0.78
N PRO A 31 -16.60 3.39 1.64
CA PRO A 31 -16.57 4.73 2.26
C PRO A 31 -16.07 5.82 1.29
N THR A 32 -16.60 7.03 1.45
CA THR A 32 -16.45 8.19 0.55
C THR A 32 -15.00 8.44 0.10
N TYR A 33 -14.79 8.52 -1.21
CA TYR A 33 -13.49 8.42 -1.88
C TYR A 33 -12.83 9.79 -2.10
N PRO A 34 -11.51 9.96 -1.89
CA PRO A 34 -10.84 11.22 -2.21
C PRO A 34 -10.30 11.26 -3.66
N ARG A 35 -9.95 12.46 -4.14
CA ARG A 35 -9.48 12.74 -5.51
C ARG A 35 -7.94 12.79 -5.55
N PHE A 36 -7.24 11.67 -5.46
CA PHE A 36 -5.77 11.61 -5.67
C PHE A 36 -5.44 10.63 -6.80
N PRO A 37 -4.69 11.00 -7.85
CA PRO A 37 -4.14 12.33 -8.19
C PRO A 37 -5.21 13.42 -8.41
N ASP A 38 -4.91 14.70 -8.17
CA ASP A 38 -5.88 15.78 -8.37
C ASP A 38 -6.33 15.92 -9.84
N ASN A 39 -5.45 15.57 -10.78
CA ASN A 39 -5.71 15.69 -12.21
C ASN A 39 -5.18 14.50 -13.00
N VAL A 40 -5.99 13.97 -13.92
CA VAL A 40 -5.60 12.87 -14.81
C VAL A 40 -5.84 13.26 -16.26
N ARG A 41 -4.79 13.13 -17.07
CA ARG A 41 -4.75 13.58 -18.47
C ARG A 41 -4.21 12.50 -19.40
N GLU A 42 -4.51 12.63 -20.68
CA GLU A 42 -3.89 11.80 -21.72
C GLU A 42 -2.43 12.24 -21.94
N TRP A 43 -1.53 11.27 -22.07
CA TRP A 43 -0.16 11.48 -22.52
C TRP A 43 -0.10 11.50 -24.05
N ILE A 44 -0.62 12.58 -24.65
CA ILE A 44 -0.83 12.72 -26.12
C ILE A 44 0.44 12.41 -26.94
N GLY A 45 1.62 12.79 -26.44
CA GLY A 45 2.89 12.64 -27.14
C GLY A 45 3.59 11.28 -27.00
N PHE A 46 3.05 10.35 -26.19
CA PHE A 46 3.76 9.13 -25.79
C PHE A 46 4.22 8.29 -27.00
N PHE A 47 3.29 7.84 -27.85
CA PHE A 47 3.61 6.97 -28.98
C PHE A 47 4.54 7.62 -30.02
N ARG A 48 4.42 8.94 -30.21
CA ARG A 48 5.33 9.67 -31.09
C ARG A 48 6.75 9.62 -30.54
N ALA A 49 6.91 9.76 -29.22
CA ALA A 49 8.21 9.71 -28.58
C ALA A 49 8.82 8.31 -28.60
N VAL A 50 8.01 7.25 -28.37
CA VAL A 50 8.46 5.85 -28.48
C VAL A 50 9.04 5.56 -29.87
N ARG A 51 8.37 6.00 -30.95
CA ARG A 51 8.88 5.82 -32.33
C ARG A 51 10.21 6.52 -32.60
N LEU A 52 10.54 7.54 -31.82
CA LEU A 52 11.78 8.30 -31.90
C LEU A 52 12.82 7.81 -30.90
N VAL A 53 12.56 6.73 -30.15
CA VAL A 53 13.44 6.25 -29.08
C VAL A 53 14.86 5.99 -29.57
N GLY A 54 15.04 5.35 -30.73
CA GLY A 54 16.37 5.06 -31.28
C GLY A 54 17.20 6.29 -31.66
N THR A 55 16.56 7.47 -31.77
CA THR A 55 17.26 8.75 -31.95
C THR A 55 17.64 9.43 -30.63
N GLN A 56 16.88 9.18 -29.56
CA GLN A 56 17.10 9.76 -28.24
C GLN A 56 18.00 8.88 -27.37
N PHE A 57 17.85 7.56 -27.48
CA PHE A 57 18.57 6.53 -26.74
C PHE A 57 19.08 5.49 -27.74
N PRO A 58 20.36 5.58 -28.15
CA PRO A 58 20.94 4.64 -29.10
C PRO A 58 20.83 3.19 -28.61
N LEU A 59 20.37 2.31 -29.49
CA LEU A 59 20.24 0.89 -29.19
C LEU A 59 21.63 0.24 -29.05
N PRO A 60 21.86 -0.62 -28.05
CA PRO A 60 23.07 -1.43 -27.98
C PRO A 60 23.28 -2.23 -29.27
N GLY A 61 24.53 -2.28 -29.74
CA GLY A 61 24.92 -3.04 -30.95
C GLY A 61 25.10 -4.55 -30.72
N GLU A 62 24.69 -5.05 -29.55
CA GLU A 62 24.87 -6.44 -29.14
C GLU A 62 23.82 -7.37 -29.73
N GLN A 63 24.15 -8.66 -29.77
CA GLN A 63 23.23 -9.73 -30.18
C GLN A 63 22.81 -10.53 -28.97
N PHE A 64 21.51 -10.81 -28.85
CA PHE A 64 20.91 -11.51 -27.74
C PHE A 64 20.42 -12.89 -28.16
N PRO A 65 20.47 -13.90 -27.27
CA PRO A 65 19.82 -15.17 -27.54
C PRO A 65 18.32 -14.94 -27.77
N ILE A 66 17.72 -15.76 -28.64
CA ILE A 66 16.26 -15.79 -28.74
C ILE A 66 15.71 -16.34 -27.42
N GLY A 67 15.03 -15.48 -26.67
CA GLY A 67 14.44 -15.83 -25.38
C GLY A 67 13.25 -16.76 -25.51
N PHE A 68 12.90 -17.41 -24.40
CA PHE A 68 11.68 -18.20 -24.29
C PHE A 68 10.44 -17.28 -24.31
N ILE A 69 9.35 -17.75 -24.90
CA ILE A 69 8.06 -17.04 -24.96
C ILE A 69 7.00 -17.96 -24.38
N SER A 70 6.24 -17.46 -23.39
CA SER A 70 5.20 -18.21 -22.70
C SER A 70 3.82 -17.70 -23.09
N ALA A 71 3.00 -18.54 -23.71
CA ALA A 71 1.63 -18.22 -24.12
C ALA A 71 0.57 -18.86 -23.20
N SER A 72 0.96 -19.36 -22.01
CA SER A 72 0.03 -20.01 -21.09
C SER A 72 -1.05 -19.03 -20.60
N SER A 73 -2.23 -19.57 -20.32
CA SER A 73 -3.38 -18.82 -19.83
C SER A 73 -3.13 -18.13 -18.48
N LEU A 74 -3.92 -17.09 -18.24
CA LEU A 74 -3.91 -16.28 -17.02
C LEU A 74 -5.13 -16.64 -16.19
N ILE A 75 -4.92 -17.12 -14.97
CA ILE A 75 -6.01 -17.49 -14.05
C ILE A 75 -6.04 -16.50 -12.89
N VAL A 76 -4.87 -16.22 -12.31
CA VAL A 76 -4.69 -15.30 -11.18
C VAL A 76 -3.71 -14.17 -11.53
N GLU A 77 -3.70 -13.11 -10.70
CA GLU A 77 -2.76 -11.98 -10.82
C GLU A 77 -1.30 -12.44 -10.85
N GLY A 78 -0.95 -13.45 -10.06
CA GLY A 78 0.39 -14.07 -10.07
C GLY A 78 0.80 -14.62 -11.43
N ASN A 79 -0.12 -15.21 -12.21
CA ASN A 79 0.21 -15.67 -13.56
C ASN A 79 0.50 -14.48 -14.48
N ALA A 80 -0.34 -13.43 -14.43
CA ALA A 80 -0.15 -12.25 -15.24
C ALA A 80 1.18 -11.56 -14.94
N LYS A 81 1.55 -11.48 -13.65
CA LYS A 81 2.85 -11.01 -13.18
C LYS A 81 4.01 -11.80 -13.80
N SER A 82 3.99 -13.13 -13.67
CA SER A 82 5.02 -13.99 -14.27
C SER A 82 5.10 -13.82 -15.79
N ARG A 83 3.97 -13.74 -16.50
CA ARG A 83 3.96 -13.58 -17.97
C ARG A 83 4.47 -12.22 -18.41
N LEU A 84 4.13 -11.14 -17.71
CA LEU A 84 4.67 -9.82 -18.02
C LEU A 84 6.19 -9.84 -17.84
N ARG A 85 6.68 -10.44 -16.75
CA ARG A 85 8.11 -10.59 -16.49
C ARG A 85 8.83 -11.38 -17.59
N GLU A 86 8.33 -12.57 -17.92
CA GLU A 86 8.93 -13.47 -18.92
C GLU A 86 8.93 -12.87 -20.33
N ASN A 87 7.78 -12.38 -20.78
CA ASN A 87 7.61 -12.03 -22.18
C ASN A 87 7.98 -10.57 -22.50
N VAL A 88 8.05 -9.71 -21.48
CA VAL A 88 8.25 -8.26 -21.66
C VAL A 88 9.43 -7.74 -20.86
N LEU A 89 9.41 -7.86 -19.52
CA LEU A 89 10.39 -7.19 -18.67
C LEU A 89 11.80 -7.79 -18.83
N LEU A 90 11.94 -9.12 -18.82
CA LEU A 90 13.25 -9.78 -19.00
C LEU A 90 13.89 -9.49 -20.38
N PRO A 91 13.16 -9.58 -21.50
CA PRO A 91 13.67 -9.14 -22.80
C PRO A 91 14.15 -7.68 -22.80
N VAL A 92 13.40 -6.77 -22.18
CA VAL A 92 13.75 -5.35 -22.14
C VAL A 92 14.95 -5.11 -21.22
N GLU A 93 14.99 -5.77 -20.06
CA GLU A 93 16.11 -5.71 -19.09
C GLU A 93 17.45 -6.03 -19.75
N ALA A 94 17.48 -7.05 -20.63
CA ALA A 94 18.68 -7.45 -21.34
C ALA A 94 19.31 -6.31 -22.19
N VAL A 95 18.54 -5.29 -22.57
CA VAL A 95 18.99 -4.17 -23.40
C VAL A 95 19.06 -2.84 -22.65
N LEU A 96 18.76 -2.83 -21.34
CA LEU A 96 18.92 -1.66 -20.49
C LEU A 96 20.40 -1.44 -20.11
N PRO A 97 20.78 -0.22 -19.70
CA PRO A 97 22.11 0.05 -19.17
C PRO A 97 22.49 -0.89 -18.03
N GLN A 98 23.79 -1.20 -17.90
CA GLN A 98 24.29 -2.13 -16.89
C GLN A 98 23.84 -1.75 -15.47
N GLY A 99 23.31 -2.72 -14.74
CA GLY A 99 22.82 -2.55 -13.38
C GLY A 99 21.36 -2.07 -13.27
N ALA A 100 20.67 -1.85 -14.40
CA ALA A 100 19.23 -1.61 -14.44
C ALA A 100 18.47 -2.93 -14.57
N ILE A 101 17.60 -3.25 -13.61
CA ILE A 101 16.84 -4.51 -13.59
C ILE A 101 15.42 -4.33 -13.07
N PHE A 102 14.51 -5.22 -13.45
CA PHE A 102 13.17 -5.32 -12.87
C PHE A 102 13.16 -6.39 -11.78
N ASP A 103 13.06 -5.95 -10.54
CA ASP A 103 13.20 -6.81 -9.36
C ASP A 103 12.03 -6.64 -8.39
N GLU A 104 12.05 -7.38 -7.28
CA GLU A 104 11.18 -7.14 -6.14
C GLU A 104 11.42 -5.76 -5.50
N THR A 105 10.48 -5.32 -4.67
CA THR A 105 10.59 -4.00 -4.02
C THR A 105 11.82 -3.92 -3.12
N PRO A 106 12.70 -2.91 -3.29
CA PRO A 106 13.84 -2.75 -2.39
C PRO A 106 13.39 -2.41 -0.97
N ALA A 107 14.24 -2.67 0.03
CA ALA A 107 13.92 -2.47 1.44
C ALA A 107 13.42 -1.04 1.74
N GLY A 108 14.04 -0.02 1.12
CA GLY A 108 13.68 1.38 1.29
C GLY A 108 12.51 1.88 0.43
N PHE A 109 11.80 0.99 -0.27
CA PHE A 109 10.63 1.32 -1.06
C PHE A 109 9.38 1.40 -0.17
N LEU A 110 8.64 2.51 -0.26
CA LEU A 110 7.36 2.71 0.43
C LEU A 110 6.25 1.99 -0.34
N GLY A 111 5.62 1.00 0.30
CA GLY A 111 4.59 0.16 -0.31
C GLY A 111 5.10 -1.15 -0.91
N SER A 112 4.24 -1.85 -1.66
CA SER A 112 4.50 -3.20 -2.21
C SER A 112 4.16 -3.32 -3.71
N SER A 113 5.04 -2.84 -4.59
CA SER A 113 4.94 -3.07 -6.05
C SER A 113 5.07 -4.54 -6.44
N ASP A 114 4.53 -4.92 -7.59
CA ASP A 114 4.76 -6.26 -8.15
C ASP A 114 6.16 -6.42 -8.73
N HIS A 115 6.63 -5.41 -9.46
CA HIS A 115 8.02 -5.25 -9.85
C HIS A 115 8.44 -3.79 -9.73
N VAL A 116 9.73 -3.55 -9.49
CA VAL A 116 10.30 -2.21 -9.51
C VAL A 116 11.49 -2.22 -10.45
N LEU A 117 11.52 -1.27 -11.40
CA LEU A 117 12.74 -0.97 -12.14
C LEU A 117 13.71 -0.31 -11.16
N CYS A 118 14.84 -0.95 -10.94
CA CYS A 118 15.90 -0.48 -10.07
C CYS A 118 17.20 -0.27 -10.83
N THR A 119 18.04 0.63 -10.35
CA THR A 119 19.42 0.86 -10.82
C THR A 119 20.42 0.62 -9.69
N ASN A 120 21.72 0.60 -10.00
CA ASN A 120 22.81 0.40 -9.04
C ASN A 120 22.65 -0.90 -8.24
N ASN A 121 22.48 -2.03 -8.94
CA ASN A 121 22.31 -3.36 -8.36
C ASN A 121 21.13 -3.44 -7.39
N SER A 122 19.92 -3.11 -7.86
CA SER A 122 18.66 -3.17 -7.10
C SER A 122 18.52 -2.19 -5.92
N THR A 123 19.43 -1.21 -5.77
CA THR A 123 19.39 -0.30 -4.60
C THR A 123 18.58 0.97 -4.82
N VAL A 124 18.46 1.45 -6.07
CA VAL A 124 17.79 2.71 -6.39
C VAL A 124 16.56 2.43 -7.23
N ALA A 125 15.37 2.53 -6.64
CA ALA A 125 14.10 2.42 -7.34
C ALA A 125 13.88 3.60 -8.31
N LYS A 126 13.36 3.30 -9.50
CA LYS A 126 13.11 4.27 -10.58
C LYS A 126 11.67 4.29 -11.08
N MET A 127 11.00 3.14 -11.12
CA MET A 127 9.64 3.05 -11.66
C MET A 127 8.93 1.80 -11.11
N PRO A 128 7.74 1.92 -10.50
CA PRO A 128 6.93 0.79 -10.13
C PRO A 128 6.20 0.20 -11.34
N VAL A 129 5.97 -1.11 -11.28
CA VAL A 129 5.20 -1.88 -12.25
C VAL A 129 4.16 -2.65 -11.46
N GLU A 130 2.91 -2.23 -11.58
CA GLU A 130 1.79 -2.79 -10.85
C GLU A 130 0.91 -3.63 -11.79
N MET A 131 0.56 -4.82 -11.33
CA MET A 131 -0.32 -5.76 -12.00
C MET A 131 -1.71 -5.72 -11.38
N LYS A 132 -2.74 -6.01 -12.19
CA LYS A 132 -4.05 -6.41 -11.69
C LYS A 132 -4.65 -7.54 -12.53
N THR A 133 -5.66 -8.19 -11.97
CA THR A 133 -6.55 -9.06 -12.73
C THR A 133 -7.25 -8.29 -13.86
N ARG A 134 -7.66 -9.02 -14.92
CA ARG A 134 -8.45 -8.43 -16.00
C ARG A 134 -9.74 -7.78 -15.50
N HIS A 135 -10.43 -8.42 -14.56
CA HIS A 135 -11.66 -7.89 -13.98
C HIS A 135 -11.44 -6.50 -13.36
N ASN A 136 -10.34 -6.35 -12.62
CA ASN A 136 -10.03 -5.13 -11.90
C ASN A 136 -9.58 -3.98 -12.82
N LEU A 137 -8.96 -4.29 -13.96
CA LEU A 137 -8.41 -3.32 -14.91
C LEU A 137 -9.13 -3.32 -16.27
N ASP A 138 -10.35 -3.86 -16.38
CA ASP A 138 -11.15 -3.76 -17.60
C ASP A 138 -11.85 -2.40 -17.66
N LEU A 139 -11.32 -1.48 -18.47
CA LEU A 139 -11.91 -0.16 -18.63
C LEU A 139 -13.15 -0.13 -19.52
N ARG A 140 -13.60 -1.26 -20.10
CA ARG A 140 -14.80 -1.38 -20.95
C ARG A 140 -14.82 -0.38 -22.12
N GLY A 141 -13.66 -0.12 -22.72
CA GLY A 141 -13.50 0.81 -23.84
C GLY A 141 -13.40 2.30 -23.44
N TYR A 142 -13.44 2.63 -22.15
CA TYR A 142 -13.16 3.99 -21.67
C TYR A 142 -11.66 4.21 -21.42
N ASN A 143 -11.22 5.46 -21.42
CA ASN A 143 -9.88 5.82 -20.96
C ASN A 143 -9.89 6.20 -19.48
N PHE A 144 -8.74 6.04 -18.81
CA PHE A 144 -8.59 6.43 -17.40
C PHE A 144 -8.97 7.88 -17.12
N TRP A 145 -8.54 8.84 -17.95
CA TRP A 145 -8.86 10.25 -17.74
C TRP A 145 -10.34 10.58 -17.94
N ASP A 146 -11.07 9.77 -18.71
CA ASP A 146 -12.51 9.93 -18.89
C ASP A 146 -13.25 9.45 -17.63
N ILE A 147 -12.84 8.29 -17.10
CA ILE A 147 -13.34 7.74 -15.83
C ILE A 147 -12.99 8.69 -14.66
N TYR A 148 -11.78 9.24 -14.64
CA TYR A 148 -11.30 10.09 -13.55
C TYR A 148 -12.06 11.41 -13.49
N ARG A 149 -12.25 12.07 -14.64
CA ARG A 149 -12.98 13.35 -14.79
C ARG A 149 -14.50 13.19 -14.72
N TYR A 150 -15.02 11.97 -14.60
CA TYR A 150 -16.45 11.68 -14.67
C TYR A 150 -17.31 12.41 -13.63
N ASN A 151 -16.78 12.71 -12.43
CA ASN A 151 -17.54 13.49 -11.43
C ASN A 151 -17.90 14.92 -11.92
N ASP A 152 -17.29 15.40 -13.01
CA ASP A 152 -17.53 16.73 -13.59
C ASP A 152 -18.31 16.71 -14.94
N ARG A 153 -18.72 15.54 -15.50
CA ARG A 153 -19.46 15.46 -16.78
C ARG A 153 -20.65 14.49 -16.75
N ARG A 154 -21.86 14.98 -17.01
CA ARG A 154 -23.17 14.27 -17.01
C ARG A 154 -23.36 13.18 -18.11
N GLY A 155 -22.32 12.52 -18.62
CA GLY A 155 -22.36 11.93 -19.97
C GLY A 155 -22.14 10.43 -20.18
N ILE A 156 -21.63 9.67 -19.21
CA ILE A 156 -21.36 8.23 -19.38
C ILE A 156 -22.51 7.44 -18.77
N MET A 157 -23.59 7.29 -19.54
CA MET A 157 -24.74 6.48 -19.16
C MET A 157 -24.44 5.03 -19.53
N ASP A 158 -24.55 4.10 -18.58
CA ASP A 158 -24.73 2.69 -18.93
C ASP A 158 -26.18 2.53 -19.41
N PRO A 159 -26.42 2.26 -20.71
CA PRO A 159 -27.77 2.14 -21.25
C PRO A 159 -28.55 0.94 -20.66
N ASN A 160 -27.88 0.02 -19.96
CA ASN A 160 -28.51 -1.14 -19.33
C ASN A 160 -29.06 -0.87 -17.92
N PHE A 161 -28.76 0.29 -17.30
CA PHE A 161 -29.34 0.65 -16.01
C PHE A 161 -30.68 1.36 -16.21
N SER A 162 -31.78 0.63 -15.96
CA SER A 162 -33.16 1.15 -16.03
C SER A 162 -33.51 2.14 -14.91
N ASP A 163 -32.76 2.12 -13.80
CA ASP A 163 -32.99 3.01 -12.65
C ASP A 163 -32.13 4.28 -12.73
N GLN A 164 -32.78 5.41 -12.99
CA GLN A 164 -32.17 6.73 -13.01
C GLN A 164 -31.54 7.17 -11.67
N ARG A 165 -31.74 6.45 -10.56
CA ARG A 165 -31.10 6.71 -9.26
C ARG A 165 -29.82 5.91 -9.03
N ARG A 166 -29.55 4.86 -9.83
CA ARG A 166 -28.33 4.03 -9.81
C ARG A 166 -27.37 4.39 -10.96
N ARG A 167 -27.15 5.68 -11.23
CA ARG A 167 -26.32 6.19 -12.36
C ARG A 167 -24.79 6.05 -12.19
N PHE A 168 -24.34 5.28 -11.21
CA PHE A 168 -22.92 5.08 -10.94
C PHE A 168 -22.63 3.61 -11.22
N ASP A 169 -21.81 3.32 -12.24
CA ASP A 169 -21.19 2.01 -12.31
C ASP A 169 -20.23 1.92 -11.11
N PRO A 170 -20.51 1.07 -10.10
CA PRO A 170 -19.63 0.92 -8.94
C PRO A 170 -18.19 0.53 -9.35
N ASN A 171 -18.02 -0.07 -10.53
CA ASN A 171 -16.70 -0.36 -11.09
C ASN A 171 -15.87 0.90 -11.38
N PHE A 172 -16.47 2.06 -11.66
CA PHE A 172 -15.68 3.28 -11.89
C PHE A 172 -15.03 3.82 -10.62
N ARG A 173 -15.73 3.71 -9.49
CA ARG A 173 -15.16 4.08 -8.19
C ARG A 173 -13.99 3.18 -7.83
N PHE A 174 -14.15 1.88 -8.06
CA PHE A 174 -13.09 0.91 -7.91
C PHE A 174 -11.89 1.18 -8.84
N LYS A 175 -12.13 1.56 -10.11
CA LYS A 175 -11.05 1.94 -11.04
C LYS A 175 -10.29 3.20 -10.61
N LYS A 176 -10.98 4.20 -10.05
CA LYS A 176 -10.31 5.36 -9.44
C LYS A 176 -9.44 4.94 -8.26
N ARG A 177 -9.94 3.99 -7.45
CA ARG A 177 -9.18 3.44 -6.33
C ARG A 177 -7.88 2.80 -6.76
N ILE A 178 -7.93 1.97 -7.79
CA ILE A 178 -6.71 1.33 -8.25
C ILE A 178 -5.73 2.34 -8.88
N LEU A 179 -6.24 3.35 -9.60
CA LEU A 179 -5.36 4.41 -10.09
C LEU A 179 -4.70 5.20 -8.95
N SER A 180 -5.43 5.40 -7.84
CA SER A 180 -4.91 6.07 -6.64
C SER A 180 -3.79 5.24 -5.99
N GLN A 181 -3.87 3.90 -6.06
CA GLN A 181 -2.85 3.00 -5.52
C GLN A 181 -1.49 3.20 -6.20
N ILE A 182 -1.40 3.02 -7.53
CA ILE A 182 -0.13 3.21 -8.26
C ILE A 182 0.33 4.67 -8.20
N PHE A 183 -0.60 5.63 -8.19
CA PHE A 183 -0.21 7.03 -8.01
C PHE A 183 0.37 7.30 -6.62
N GLY A 184 -0.21 6.73 -5.56
CA GLY A 184 0.29 6.79 -4.19
C GLY A 184 1.69 6.24 -4.08
N GLU A 185 1.95 5.11 -4.74
CA GLU A 185 3.27 4.50 -4.83
C GLU A 185 4.31 5.39 -5.52
N MET A 186 3.96 5.97 -6.68
CA MET A 186 4.82 6.94 -7.37
C MET A 186 5.07 8.18 -6.51
N ALA A 187 4.02 8.71 -5.88
CA ALA A 187 4.03 9.92 -5.06
C ALA A 187 4.89 9.77 -3.80
N CYS A 188 4.76 8.65 -3.08
CA CYS A 188 5.45 8.41 -1.82
C CYS A 188 6.93 8.06 -2.01
N ASN A 189 7.30 7.53 -3.19
CA ASN A 189 8.69 7.26 -3.53
C ASN A 189 9.36 8.38 -4.34
N GLY A 190 8.62 9.44 -4.72
CA GLY A 190 9.15 10.55 -5.50
C GLY A 190 9.35 10.22 -6.99
N LEU A 191 8.75 9.15 -7.49
CA LEU A 191 8.93 8.64 -8.84
C LEU A 191 8.03 9.38 -9.84
N HIS A 192 8.53 9.59 -11.06
CA HIS A 192 7.76 10.27 -12.11
C HIS A 192 7.14 9.30 -13.12
N TYR A 193 7.60 8.06 -13.20
CA TYR A 193 7.12 7.10 -14.20
C TYR A 193 6.54 5.86 -13.52
N GLY A 194 5.61 5.19 -14.20
CA GLY A 194 4.97 3.96 -13.72
C GLY A 194 4.42 3.13 -14.88
N ILE A 195 4.29 1.82 -14.67
CA ILE A 195 3.60 0.91 -15.58
C ILE A 195 2.45 0.25 -14.83
N TYR A 196 1.29 0.21 -15.47
CA TYR A 196 0.10 -0.42 -14.92
C TYR A 196 -0.51 -1.39 -15.92
N SER A 197 -0.64 -2.67 -15.58
CA SER A 197 -0.97 -3.71 -16.55
C SER A 197 -1.86 -4.82 -15.99
N ASN A 198 -2.69 -5.41 -16.84
CA ASN A 198 -3.33 -6.71 -16.60
C ASN A 198 -2.81 -7.77 -17.59
N TYR A 199 -1.60 -7.55 -18.11
CA TYR A 199 -0.99 -8.23 -19.25
C TYR A 199 -1.64 -7.93 -20.60
N SER A 200 -2.97 -8.03 -20.71
CA SER A 200 -3.71 -7.80 -21.96
C SER A 200 -3.75 -6.33 -22.36
N ASP A 201 -3.93 -5.46 -21.35
CA ASP A 201 -3.99 -4.02 -21.47
C ASP A 201 -2.90 -3.42 -20.57
N THR A 202 -1.99 -2.67 -21.17
CA THR A 202 -0.90 -1.98 -20.47
C THR A 202 -1.00 -0.48 -20.65
N TYR A 203 -0.83 0.26 -19.56
CA TYR A 203 -0.88 1.71 -19.49
C TYR A 203 0.45 2.24 -18.96
N PHE A 204 0.92 3.33 -19.54
CA PHE A 204 2.17 4.00 -19.17
C PHE A 204 1.86 5.33 -18.52
N LEU A 205 2.48 5.59 -17.37
CA LEU A 205 2.14 6.70 -16.49
C LEU A 205 3.31 7.68 -16.38
N LYS A 206 2.99 8.97 -16.35
CA LYS A 206 3.93 10.05 -16.05
C LYS A 206 3.31 11.04 -15.07
N ARG A 207 3.92 11.19 -13.89
CA ARG A 207 3.63 12.26 -12.94
C ARG A 207 4.36 13.54 -13.37
N GLU A 208 3.66 14.65 -13.34
CA GLU A 208 4.22 15.95 -13.73
C GLU A 208 5.20 16.47 -12.66
N GLU A 209 6.35 16.99 -13.09
CA GLU A 209 7.39 17.52 -12.19
C GLU A 209 6.95 18.81 -11.48
N THR A 210 6.22 19.68 -12.20
CA THR A 210 5.82 21.01 -11.69
C THR A 210 4.53 20.95 -10.87
N ASN A 211 3.55 20.17 -11.32
CA ASN A 211 2.33 19.90 -10.58
C ASN A 211 2.30 18.43 -10.17
N LEU A 212 2.91 18.16 -9.02
CA LEU A 212 3.16 16.81 -8.51
C LEU A 212 1.91 15.95 -8.34
N THR A 213 0.70 16.53 -8.34
CA THR A 213 -0.59 15.82 -8.27
C THR A 213 -1.25 15.61 -9.64
N THR A 214 -0.58 15.95 -10.74
CA THR A 214 -1.04 15.69 -12.11
C THR A 214 -0.42 14.41 -12.67
N LEU A 215 -1.26 13.52 -13.18
CA LEU A 215 -0.90 12.24 -13.78
C LEU A 215 -1.29 12.20 -15.26
N TYR A 216 -0.31 11.96 -16.12
CA TYR A 216 -0.50 11.66 -17.53
C TYR A 216 -0.50 10.15 -17.74
N ILE A 217 -1.41 9.65 -18.57
CA ILE A 217 -1.55 8.22 -18.87
C ILE A 217 -1.60 8.04 -20.38
N SER A 218 -0.86 7.08 -20.91
CA SER A 218 -0.94 6.70 -22.33
C SER A 218 -2.31 6.11 -22.68
N ARG A 219 -2.61 5.97 -23.97
CA ARG A 219 -3.63 4.99 -24.37
C ARG A 219 -3.14 3.58 -24.07
N VAL A 220 -4.08 2.64 -24.05
CA VAL A 220 -3.80 1.22 -23.89
C VAL A 220 -2.82 0.72 -24.95
N VAL A 221 -1.91 -0.15 -24.54
CA VAL A 221 -1.00 -0.92 -25.40
C VAL A 221 -1.24 -2.40 -25.15
N GLN A 222 -1.44 -3.16 -26.22
CA GLN A 222 -1.77 -4.58 -26.18
C GLN A 222 -0.61 -5.43 -26.71
N PRO A 223 -0.51 -6.71 -26.32
CA PRO A 223 0.60 -7.59 -26.72
C PRO A 223 0.85 -7.69 -28.24
N THR A 224 -0.22 -7.56 -29.04
CA THR A 224 -0.20 -7.67 -30.51
C THR A 224 0.09 -6.36 -31.23
N ASP A 225 0.22 -5.25 -30.52
CA ASP A 225 0.50 -3.95 -31.15
C ASP A 225 1.89 -3.95 -31.79
N THR A 226 1.99 -3.34 -32.98
CA THR A 226 3.22 -3.34 -33.80
C THR A 226 3.78 -1.94 -34.04
N ASN A 227 3.10 -0.87 -33.60
CA ASN A 227 3.52 0.50 -33.90
C ASN A 227 3.08 1.53 -32.84
N PRO A 228 3.81 1.63 -31.71
CA PRO A 228 4.95 0.80 -31.30
C PRO A 228 4.53 -0.54 -30.67
N THR A 229 5.47 -1.46 -30.49
CA THR A 229 5.25 -2.69 -29.71
C THR A 229 5.22 -2.42 -28.21
N LEU A 230 4.71 -3.38 -27.45
CA LEU A 230 4.75 -3.33 -25.98
C LEU A 230 6.19 -3.23 -25.44
N ARG A 231 7.13 -4.00 -26.00
CA ARG A 231 8.54 -3.96 -25.56
C ARG A 231 9.21 -2.63 -25.90
N GLU A 232 8.93 -2.02 -27.05
CA GLU A 232 9.41 -0.67 -27.39
C GLU A 232 8.89 0.38 -26.39
N CYS A 233 7.62 0.29 -25.99
CA CYS A 233 7.05 1.19 -25.00
C CYS A 233 7.72 1.02 -23.62
N VAL A 234 7.91 -0.22 -23.16
CA VAL A 234 8.58 -0.51 -21.88
C VAL A 234 10.04 -0.06 -21.92
N TYR A 235 10.75 -0.27 -23.02
CA TYR A 235 12.12 0.23 -23.18
C TYR A 235 12.19 1.76 -23.09
N TYR A 236 11.32 2.46 -23.83
CA TYR A 236 11.27 3.92 -23.83
C TYR A 236 11.02 4.50 -22.43
N ILE A 237 9.98 4.03 -21.72
CA ILE A 237 9.69 4.55 -20.39
C ILE A 237 10.78 4.17 -19.36
N SER A 238 11.42 3.02 -19.52
CA SER A 238 12.54 2.62 -18.67
C SER A 238 13.72 3.56 -18.85
N GLN A 239 14.03 3.96 -20.10
CA GLN A 239 15.06 4.97 -20.37
C GLN A 239 14.71 6.32 -19.74
N LEU A 240 13.44 6.75 -19.82
CA LEU A 240 13.01 7.96 -19.13
C LEU A 240 13.24 7.85 -17.61
N ALA A 241 12.82 6.75 -16.98
CA ALA A 241 12.93 6.56 -15.54
C ALA A 241 14.39 6.44 -15.06
N ILE A 242 15.25 5.76 -15.82
CA ILE A 242 16.69 5.62 -15.49
C ILE A 242 17.38 6.99 -15.51
N ASN A 243 17.11 7.78 -16.55
CA ASN A 243 17.71 9.11 -16.73
C ASN A 243 17.01 10.21 -15.92
N ASP A 244 15.93 9.87 -15.21
CA ASP A 244 15.21 10.78 -14.34
C ASP A 244 15.88 10.89 -12.96
N ASN A 245 15.83 12.11 -12.41
CA ASN A 245 16.17 12.32 -11.01
C ASN A 245 14.93 12.05 -10.17
N VAL A 246 15.07 11.23 -9.14
CA VAL A 246 13.97 10.99 -8.19
C VAL A 246 13.53 12.35 -7.65
N GLY A 247 12.28 12.69 -7.92
CA GLY A 247 11.68 13.94 -7.50
C GLY A 247 11.37 13.96 -6.01
N ASN A 248 10.83 15.08 -5.55
CA ASN A 248 10.39 15.18 -4.17
C ASN A 248 9.21 14.23 -3.91
N ARG A 249 9.28 13.54 -2.77
CA ARG A 249 8.16 12.78 -2.22
C ARG A 249 7.04 13.74 -1.84
N LEU A 250 5.80 13.35 -2.11
CA LEU A 250 4.64 14.18 -1.77
C LEU A 250 4.29 14.03 -0.29
N GLY A 251 4.56 15.03 0.56
CA GLY A 251 4.05 15.02 1.94
C GLY A 251 2.51 15.14 1.94
N ARG A 252 1.79 14.03 2.13
CA ARG A 252 0.31 14.03 2.13
C ARG A 252 -0.27 13.20 3.27
N VAL A 253 -0.95 13.89 4.19
CA VAL A 253 -1.86 13.34 5.21
C VAL A 253 -3.25 13.80 4.91
N GLU A 254 -4.20 12.89 5.01
CA GLU A 254 -5.58 13.29 5.26
C GLU A 254 -5.80 13.09 6.76
N LEU A 255 -6.07 14.18 7.50
CA LEU A 255 -6.53 14.04 8.88
C LEU A 255 -7.91 13.43 8.78
N ASP A 256 -8.11 12.25 9.36
CA ASP A 256 -9.39 11.57 9.37
C ASP A 256 -10.48 12.53 9.89
N SER A 257 -11.35 13.00 8.98
CA SER A 257 -12.70 13.44 9.35
C SER A 257 -13.59 12.24 9.69
N TYR A 258 -13.03 11.03 9.73
CA TYR A 258 -13.67 9.79 10.14
C TYR A 258 -13.12 9.41 11.51
N SER A 259 -13.70 10.04 12.54
CA SER A 259 -13.52 9.67 13.93
C SER A 259 -13.62 8.15 14.08
N SER A 260 -12.57 7.50 14.56
CA SER A 260 -12.50 6.08 14.88
C SER A 260 -13.33 5.71 16.14
N ASN A 261 -14.49 6.33 16.31
CA ASN A 261 -15.39 6.10 17.45
C ASN A 261 -16.77 5.59 17.03
N ASP A 262 -16.97 5.26 15.75
CA ASP A 262 -18.13 4.48 15.33
C ASP A 262 -17.64 3.04 15.17
N ASP A 263 -17.61 2.34 16.31
CA ASP A 263 -17.68 0.88 16.38
C ASP A 263 -19.04 0.48 15.80
N ASP A 264 -19.11 0.30 14.49
CA ASP A 264 -20.11 -0.57 13.87
C ASP A 264 -19.37 -1.84 13.44
N ASP A 265 -19.57 -2.89 14.24
CA ASP A 265 -19.26 -4.28 13.93
C ASP A 265 -20.03 -4.70 12.66
N ASP A 266 -19.51 -4.34 11.49
CA ASP A 266 -19.87 -4.99 10.22
C ASP A 266 -18.66 -5.78 9.74
N ASP A 267 -18.70 -7.07 10.10
CA ASP A 267 -17.91 -8.15 9.55
C ASP A 267 -17.97 -8.13 8.01
N ASP A 268 -16.86 -7.77 7.35
CA ASP A 268 -16.68 -7.92 5.90
C ASP A 268 -15.50 -8.86 5.64
N SER A 269 -15.64 -10.10 6.11
CA SER A 269 -14.82 -11.23 5.69
C SER A 269 -15.29 -11.73 4.32
N SER A 270 -14.76 -11.17 3.23
CA SER A 270 -14.76 -11.90 1.94
C SER A 270 -13.50 -11.61 1.11
N TYR A 271 -12.35 -11.88 1.69
CA TYR A 271 -11.17 -12.27 0.92
C TYR A 271 -10.67 -13.61 1.45
N HIS A 272 -11.38 -14.68 1.09
CA HIS A 272 -10.81 -16.02 1.08
C HIS A 272 -10.46 -16.38 -0.36
N ASP A 273 -9.16 -16.44 -0.62
CA ASP A 273 -8.59 -17.33 -1.63
C ASP A 273 -8.61 -18.73 -0.99
N PRO A 274 -9.42 -19.69 -1.49
CA PRO A 274 -9.58 -20.97 -0.81
C PRO A 274 -8.53 -21.96 -1.31
N ASP A 275 -7.37 -21.97 -0.66
CA ASP A 275 -6.42 -23.09 -0.73
C ASP A 275 -5.65 -23.12 0.61
N ASP A 276 -6.15 -23.85 1.62
CA ASP A 276 -5.38 -24.87 2.35
C ASP A 276 -6.15 -25.52 3.53
N TYR A 277 -6.03 -26.84 3.59
CA TYR A 277 -6.36 -27.83 4.63
C TYR A 277 -7.80 -28.33 4.83
N ASP A 278 -8.02 -29.56 4.35
CA ASP A 278 -8.92 -30.56 4.92
C ASP A 278 -8.58 -30.86 6.40
N ASP A 279 -9.55 -30.69 7.30
CA ASP A 279 -9.67 -31.48 8.53
C ASP A 279 -11.16 -31.65 8.90
N PRO A 280 -11.70 -32.89 8.90
CA PRO A 280 -13.13 -33.14 9.00
C PRO A 280 -13.53 -33.55 10.42
N TYR A 281 -13.85 -32.59 11.28
CA TYR A 281 -14.64 -32.86 12.49
C TYR A 281 -15.44 -31.63 12.85
N TYR A 282 -16.76 -31.66 12.67
CA TYR A 282 -17.73 -31.52 13.76
C TYR A 282 -19.17 -31.73 13.25
N ASP A 283 -19.89 -32.51 14.05
CA ASP A 283 -21.25 -33.04 13.93
C ASP A 283 -22.31 -31.92 14.02
N PRO A 284 -23.44 -31.97 13.28
CA PRO A 284 -24.54 -31.04 13.44
C PRO A 284 -25.67 -31.70 14.24
N ASP A 285 -25.89 -31.27 15.48
CA ASP A 285 -27.14 -31.48 16.21
C ASP A 285 -27.32 -30.30 17.19
N ASP A 286 -28.32 -29.45 16.99
CA ASP A 286 -29.42 -29.33 17.96
C ASP A 286 -30.60 -28.54 17.36
N ASP A 287 -31.78 -29.14 17.53
CA ASP A 287 -33.08 -28.69 17.10
C ASP A 287 -33.77 -27.86 18.19
N SER A 288 -34.84 -27.15 17.80
CA SER A 288 -35.90 -26.60 18.66
C SER A 288 -35.52 -25.35 19.50
N ASP A 289 -36.39 -24.37 19.73
CA ASP A 289 -37.84 -24.31 19.69
C ASP A 289 -38.28 -22.83 19.69
N GLY A 290 -39.53 -22.53 19.32
CA GLY A 290 -40.22 -21.32 19.81
C GLY A 290 -40.79 -20.35 18.77
N SER A 291 -41.93 -20.72 18.20
CA SER A 291 -42.94 -19.82 17.63
C SER A 291 -43.46 -18.83 18.67
N ASP A 292 -43.79 -17.59 18.28
CA ASP A 292 -45.19 -17.17 18.16
C ASP A 292 -45.36 -15.74 17.62
N ASP A 293 -46.50 -15.61 16.97
CA ASP A 293 -47.09 -14.58 16.13
C ASP A 293 -47.44 -13.27 16.89
N ASP A 294 -47.41 -12.14 16.19
CA ASP A 294 -48.56 -11.22 16.07
C ASP A 294 -48.14 -9.95 15.31
N GLY A 295 -48.76 -9.77 14.14
CA GLY A 295 -48.67 -8.55 13.34
C GLY A 295 -49.51 -7.41 13.90
N ASP A 296 -49.28 -6.20 13.39
CA ASP A 296 -50.30 -5.17 13.14
C ASP A 296 -49.69 -3.98 12.38
N ASP A 297 -50.40 -3.54 11.35
CA ASP A 297 -50.03 -2.54 10.35
C ASP A 297 -50.70 -1.17 10.62
N TYR A 298 -50.14 -0.14 9.98
CA TYR A 298 -50.72 1.16 9.57
C TYR A 298 -50.62 2.45 10.42
N THR A 299 -49.91 3.40 9.78
CA THR A 299 -50.17 4.85 9.59
C THR A 299 -49.69 5.92 10.60
N GLY A 300 -48.79 6.79 10.11
CA GLY A 300 -49.17 8.17 9.78
C GLY A 300 -48.74 9.33 10.70
N LEU A 301 -47.98 10.26 10.09
CA LEU A 301 -47.89 11.72 10.35
C LEU A 301 -46.95 12.24 11.47
N GLY A 302 -45.88 12.95 11.07
CA GLY A 302 -44.96 13.61 12.01
C GLY A 302 -44.02 14.69 11.44
N LYS A 303 -44.58 15.74 10.83
CA LYS A 303 -44.12 17.15 10.77
C LYS A 303 -42.59 17.47 10.72
N ARG A 304 -42.16 17.98 9.56
CA ARG A 304 -40.94 18.79 9.36
C ARG A 304 -40.98 20.10 10.18
N LYS A 305 -39.94 20.36 10.98
CA LYS A 305 -39.60 21.71 11.48
C LYS A 305 -38.12 22.00 11.20
N ARG A 306 -37.87 22.94 10.27
CA ARG A 306 -36.56 23.56 10.04
C ARG A 306 -36.35 24.64 11.12
N ALA A 307 -35.27 24.55 11.87
CA ALA A 307 -34.76 25.65 12.69
C ALA A 307 -33.31 25.93 12.28
N SER A 308 -33.09 27.08 11.66
CA SER A 308 -31.79 27.65 11.34
C SER A 308 -31.19 28.27 12.60
N LYS A 309 -30.00 27.80 13.02
CA LYS A 309 -29.14 28.54 13.94
C LYS A 309 -27.75 28.73 13.32
N SER A 310 -27.43 29.98 13.07
CA SER A 310 -26.09 30.47 12.79
C SER A 310 -25.26 30.36 14.07
N SER A 311 -24.14 29.64 14.01
CA SER A 311 -23.05 29.77 14.98
C SER A 311 -21.74 29.83 14.22
N SER A 312 -21.08 30.97 14.37
CA SER A 312 -19.71 31.29 13.95
C SER A 312 -18.76 30.11 14.14
N LYS A 313 -18.19 29.61 13.04
CA LYS A 313 -17.08 28.64 13.08
C LYS A 313 -15.86 29.33 13.71
N PRO A 314 -15.20 28.71 14.70
CA PRO A 314 -13.90 29.18 15.15
C PRO A 314 -12.89 28.98 14.02
N ILE A 315 -11.98 29.94 13.88
CA ILE A 315 -10.87 29.91 12.93
C ILE A 315 -10.04 28.66 13.23
N ALA A 316 -9.93 27.78 12.24
CA ALA A 316 -9.19 26.53 12.34
C ALA A 316 -7.72 26.82 12.66
N SER A 317 -7.25 26.25 13.78
CA SER A 317 -5.84 26.13 14.14
C SER A 317 -5.07 25.50 12.99
N SER A 318 -3.84 25.99 12.73
CA SER A 318 -2.92 25.50 11.70
C SER A 318 -2.92 23.99 11.60
N SER A 319 -3.17 23.47 10.39
CA SER A 319 -3.23 22.04 10.09
C SER A 319 -1.93 21.34 10.50
N LYS A 320 -2.01 20.49 11.53
CA LYS A 320 -0.99 19.49 11.83
C LYS A 320 -0.87 18.58 10.60
N GLY A 321 0.32 18.45 10.04
CA GLY A 321 0.53 17.66 8.83
C GLY A 321 1.86 16.93 8.85
N ILE A 322 1.92 15.78 8.17
CA ILE A 322 3.20 15.22 7.75
C ILE A 322 3.88 16.24 6.88
N THR A 323 5.13 16.48 7.20
CA THR A 323 5.99 17.28 6.37
C THR A 323 6.76 16.37 5.41
N THR A 324 7.32 15.24 5.88
CA THR A 324 8.07 14.28 5.05
C THR A 324 8.09 12.85 5.61
N VAL A 325 8.24 11.86 4.70
CA VAL A 325 8.71 10.49 5.00
C VAL A 325 10.01 10.29 4.22
N ASP A 326 11.12 10.02 4.91
CA ASP A 326 12.48 10.13 4.39
C ASP A 326 13.20 8.77 4.32
N LYS A 327 14.29 8.58 5.06
CA LYS A 327 15.18 7.44 4.88
C LYS A 327 14.63 6.20 5.56
N TYR A 328 14.79 5.05 4.92
CA TYR A 328 14.57 3.77 5.57
C TYR A 328 15.55 3.60 6.73
N ILE A 329 15.04 3.26 7.92
CA ILE A 329 15.85 3.07 9.13
C ILE A 329 15.73 1.66 9.74
N GLY A 330 14.74 0.88 9.31
CA GLY A 330 14.58 -0.50 9.75
C GLY A 330 13.26 -1.10 9.28
N GLY A 331 13.10 -2.41 9.43
CA GLY A 331 11.89 -3.11 9.00
C GLY A 331 11.88 -4.54 9.52
N GLY A 332 10.69 -5.07 9.73
CA GLY A 332 10.44 -6.41 10.24
C GLY A 332 9.16 -7.00 9.65
N SER A 333 8.63 -8.03 10.29
CA SER A 333 7.43 -8.74 9.84
C SER A 333 6.16 -7.86 9.82
N PHE A 334 6.15 -6.77 10.57
CA PHE A 334 4.96 -5.93 10.82
C PHE A 334 5.08 -4.53 10.19
N GLY A 335 5.89 -4.42 9.12
CA GLY A 335 6.00 -3.22 8.32
C GLY A 335 7.42 -2.63 8.26
N LYS A 336 7.52 -1.53 7.52
CA LYS A 336 8.76 -0.81 7.25
C LYS A 336 8.81 0.49 8.04
N VAL A 337 9.97 0.82 8.58
CA VAL A 337 10.22 2.02 9.39
C VAL A 337 11.11 3.01 8.64
N PHE A 338 10.65 4.25 8.56
CA PHE A 338 11.35 5.35 7.92
C PHE A 338 11.55 6.51 8.90
N SER A 339 12.63 7.26 8.80
CA SER A 339 12.70 8.58 9.43
C SER A 339 11.77 9.55 8.70
N GLY A 340 11.39 10.65 9.34
CA GLY A 340 10.66 11.72 8.68
C GLY A 340 10.30 12.84 9.64
N TYR A 341 9.37 13.70 9.22
CA TYR A 341 9.01 14.90 9.98
C TYR A 341 7.49 15.06 10.05
N TYR A 342 6.96 15.28 11.27
CA TYR A 342 5.54 15.46 11.56
C TYR A 342 5.34 16.56 12.60
N ASP A 343 4.47 17.54 12.32
CA ASP A 343 4.11 18.62 13.26
C ASP A 343 5.32 19.29 13.94
N ASN A 344 6.34 19.62 13.14
CA ASN A 344 7.61 20.19 13.57
C ASN A 344 8.52 19.28 14.43
N GLN A 345 8.35 17.96 14.33
CA GLN A 345 9.14 16.98 15.08
C GLN A 345 9.68 15.87 14.17
N ASP A 346 10.91 15.44 14.46
CA ASP A 346 11.49 14.25 13.85
C ASP A 346 10.78 13.00 14.38
N VAL A 347 10.36 12.14 13.46
CA VAL A 347 9.56 10.95 13.76
C VAL A 347 10.09 9.71 13.05
N ALA A 348 9.76 8.56 13.61
CA ALA A 348 9.88 7.25 12.98
C ALA A 348 8.50 6.83 12.43
N TRP A 349 8.37 6.80 11.12
CA TRP A 349 7.21 6.32 10.38
C TRP A 349 7.23 4.81 10.25
N LYS A 350 6.38 4.11 11.00
CA LYS A 350 6.08 2.69 10.74
C LYS A 350 4.91 2.63 9.77
N THR A 351 5.11 2.03 8.60
CA THR A 351 4.13 2.06 7.50
C THR A 351 3.88 0.66 6.92
N CYS A 352 2.67 0.43 6.43
CA CYS A 352 2.33 -0.76 5.64
C CYS A 352 1.45 -0.38 4.44
N ASP A 353 1.45 -1.25 3.43
CA ASP A 353 0.58 -1.12 2.25
C ASP A 353 -0.85 -1.51 2.61
N ALA A 354 -1.78 -0.54 2.58
CA ALA A 354 -3.16 -0.75 3.03
C ALA A 354 -4.00 -1.61 2.06
N TYR A 355 -3.45 -1.94 0.89
CA TYR A 355 -4.15 -2.69 -0.16
C TYR A 355 -3.69 -4.14 -0.18
N LYS A 356 -2.37 -4.35 -0.24
CA LYS A 356 -1.78 -5.69 -0.42
C LYS A 356 -1.42 -6.40 0.88
N LYS A 357 -1.28 -5.67 2.00
CA LYS A 357 -0.74 -6.23 3.25
C LYS A 357 -1.76 -6.13 4.39
N GLN A 358 -2.91 -6.80 4.22
CA GLN A 358 -4.02 -6.74 5.18
C GLN A 358 -3.63 -7.23 6.59
N GLU A 359 -2.88 -8.33 6.69
CA GLU A 359 -2.42 -8.85 7.99
C GLU A 359 -1.43 -7.88 8.66
N GLU A 360 -0.46 -7.32 7.92
CA GLU A 360 0.44 -6.28 8.46
C GLU A 360 -0.35 -5.05 8.92
N MET A 361 -1.41 -4.68 8.20
CA MET A 361 -2.28 -3.56 8.55
C MET A 361 -3.12 -3.82 9.81
N LYS A 362 -3.67 -5.04 9.97
CA LYS A 362 -4.35 -5.44 11.22
C LYS A 362 -3.38 -5.34 12.40
N THR A 363 -2.16 -5.84 12.24
CA THR A 363 -1.13 -5.75 13.28
C THR A 363 -0.75 -4.30 13.60
N LEU A 364 -0.59 -3.44 12.59
CA LEU A 364 -0.23 -2.04 12.81
C LEU A 364 -1.37 -1.22 13.44
N LYS A 365 -2.62 -1.52 13.12
CA LYS A 365 -3.81 -0.97 13.80
C LYS A 365 -3.88 -1.43 15.26
N HIS A 366 -3.62 -2.72 15.51
CA HIS A 366 -3.55 -3.27 16.85
C HIS A 366 -2.46 -2.58 17.68
N GLU A 367 -1.26 -2.39 17.12
CA GLU A 367 -0.19 -1.63 17.76
C GLU A 367 -0.65 -0.21 18.12
N ALA A 368 -1.33 0.51 17.22
CA ALA A 368 -1.89 1.83 17.50
C ALA A 368 -2.86 1.81 18.70
N HIS A 369 -3.70 0.79 18.79
CA HIS A 369 -4.60 0.58 19.92
C HIS A 369 -3.83 0.36 21.23
N ILE A 370 -2.78 -0.45 21.23
CA ILE A 370 -1.92 -0.67 22.41
C ILE A 370 -1.26 0.64 22.86
N TYR A 371 -0.76 1.48 21.93
CA TYR A 371 -0.25 2.80 22.26
C TYR A 371 -1.30 3.70 22.95
N SER A 372 -2.58 3.56 22.60
CA SER A 372 -3.67 4.31 23.24
C SER A 372 -3.87 3.92 24.71
N ILE A 373 -3.69 2.63 25.05
CA ILE A 373 -3.73 2.10 26.43
C ILE A 373 -2.50 2.55 27.21
N LEU A 374 -1.32 2.49 26.58
CA LEU A 374 -0.03 2.81 27.19
C LEU A 374 0.29 4.31 27.23
N LYS A 375 -0.73 5.18 27.25
CA LYS A 375 -0.57 6.64 27.15
C LYS A 375 0.36 7.23 28.21
N GLU A 376 0.34 6.68 29.42
CA GLU A 376 1.20 7.13 30.55
C GLU A 376 2.65 6.62 30.45
N CYS A 377 2.90 5.59 29.66
CA CYS A 377 4.24 5.04 29.39
C CYS A 377 4.95 5.79 28.26
N GLN A 378 4.23 6.53 27.42
CA GLN A 378 4.79 7.19 26.24
C GLN A 378 5.80 8.29 26.58
N GLY A 379 6.96 8.23 25.94
CA GLY A 379 8.12 9.09 26.18
C GLY A 379 8.91 8.77 27.44
N ARG A 380 8.47 7.75 28.21
CA ARG A 380 9.21 7.17 29.32
C ARG A 380 9.64 5.76 28.95
N ASP A 381 8.73 4.79 28.96
CA ASP A 381 9.03 3.37 28.79
C ASP A 381 8.92 2.93 27.31
N ILE A 382 8.15 3.67 26.51
CA ILE A 382 7.89 3.43 25.09
C ILE A 382 7.97 4.75 24.31
N PRO A 383 8.20 4.75 22.99
CA PRO A 383 8.15 5.97 22.17
C PRO A 383 6.82 6.71 22.29
N ARG A 384 6.80 8.02 22.02
CA ARG A 384 5.53 8.75 21.87
C ARG A 384 4.87 8.41 20.54
N LEU A 385 3.55 8.25 20.52
CA LEU A 385 2.75 8.18 19.30
C LEU A 385 2.20 9.57 18.99
N PHE A 386 2.63 10.16 17.87
CA PHE A 386 2.20 11.49 17.42
C PHE A 386 1.05 11.44 16.42
N TYR A 387 0.98 10.38 15.63
CA TYR A 387 -0.03 10.17 14.60
C TYR A 387 -0.26 8.69 14.39
N ASN A 388 -1.51 8.31 14.14
CA ASN A 388 -1.88 7.04 13.53
C ASN A 388 -3.00 7.33 12.52
N GLY A 389 -2.98 6.67 11.38
CA GLY A 389 -3.99 6.88 10.34
C GLY A 389 -3.45 6.65 8.94
N TYR A 390 -4.27 6.99 7.95
CA TYR A 390 -3.92 6.85 6.54
C TYR A 390 -3.07 8.02 6.04
N ILE A 391 -2.18 7.72 5.10
CA ILE A 391 -1.35 8.70 4.39
C ILE A 391 -1.42 8.39 2.88
N TYR A 392 -1.10 9.38 2.04
CA TYR A 392 -1.16 9.23 0.57
C TYR A 392 -2.52 8.74 0.04
N ASP A 393 -3.63 9.33 0.49
CA ASP A 393 -5.01 8.98 0.03
C ASP A 393 -5.46 7.56 0.38
N GLY A 394 -5.05 7.08 1.55
CA GLY A 394 -5.35 5.71 1.95
C GLY A 394 -4.38 4.68 1.38
N TYR A 395 -3.38 5.06 0.59
CA TYR A 395 -2.39 4.11 0.05
C TYR A 395 -1.62 3.39 1.15
N LEU A 396 -1.11 4.12 2.14
CA LEU A 396 -0.41 3.54 3.28
C LEU A 396 -1.18 3.83 4.57
N PHE A 397 -1.17 2.86 5.48
CA PHE A 397 -1.49 3.10 6.88
C PHE A 397 -0.18 3.30 7.64
N ALA A 398 -0.16 4.26 8.58
CA ALA A 398 1.09 4.67 9.20
C ALA A 398 0.94 5.10 10.67
N LEU A 399 1.98 4.82 11.45
CA LEU A 399 2.22 5.38 12.79
C LEU A 399 3.40 6.33 12.73
N ALA A 400 3.26 7.54 13.28
CA ALA A 400 4.37 8.45 13.56
C ALA A 400 4.78 8.29 15.01
N LEU A 401 5.92 7.66 15.24
CA LEU A 401 6.48 7.43 16.57
C LEU A 401 7.62 8.40 16.85
N GLN A 402 7.93 8.62 18.12
CA GLN A 402 9.13 9.35 18.54
C GLN A 402 10.37 8.72 17.92
N LEU A 403 11.13 9.51 17.16
CA LEU A 403 12.44 9.11 16.68
C LEU A 403 13.42 9.16 17.86
N ILE A 404 14.00 8.01 18.20
CA ILE A 404 15.03 7.92 19.24
C ILE A 404 16.39 8.12 18.56
N GLU A 405 16.95 9.32 18.69
CA GLU A 405 18.19 9.70 18.00
C GLU A 405 19.39 8.88 18.45
N SER A 406 20.18 8.39 17.49
CA SER A 406 21.38 7.57 17.75
C SER A 406 21.10 6.31 18.57
N ALA A 407 19.84 5.84 18.58
CA ALA A 407 19.46 4.62 19.27
C ALA A 407 20.14 3.40 18.66
N HIS A 408 20.38 2.40 19.50
CA HIS A 408 20.75 1.06 19.05
C HIS A 408 20.05 0.01 19.90
N HIS A 409 19.89 -1.17 19.31
CA HIS A 409 19.36 -2.34 19.99
C HIS A 409 20.25 -2.71 21.18
N VAL A 410 19.62 -3.14 22.27
CA VAL A 410 20.36 -3.57 23.46
C VAL A 410 21.19 -4.83 23.19
N ASP A 411 22.37 -4.90 23.78
CA ASP A 411 23.19 -6.11 23.85
C ASP A 411 23.22 -6.59 25.31
N PRO A 412 22.50 -7.68 25.67
CA PRO A 412 22.44 -8.18 27.04
C PRO A 412 23.79 -8.50 27.68
N GLU A 413 24.83 -8.74 26.88
CA GLU A 413 26.19 -9.02 27.36
C GLU A 413 26.94 -7.76 27.79
N ARG A 414 26.56 -6.61 27.23
CA ARG A 414 27.17 -5.30 27.51
C ARG A 414 26.47 -4.53 28.62
N LEU A 415 25.26 -4.93 28.98
CA LEU A 415 24.48 -4.27 30.03
C LEU A 415 25.02 -4.57 31.44
N THR A 416 25.10 -3.52 32.26
CA THR A 416 25.35 -3.65 33.70
C THR A 416 24.14 -4.24 34.43
N LYS A 417 24.34 -4.74 35.65
CA LYS A 417 23.25 -5.31 36.46
C LYS A 417 22.17 -4.27 36.79
N GLU A 418 22.54 -3.00 36.91
CA GLU A 418 21.67 -1.88 37.26
C GLU A 418 20.83 -1.45 36.04
N GLU A 419 21.43 -1.43 34.85
CA GLU A 419 20.71 -1.21 33.59
C GLU A 419 19.70 -2.34 33.32
N LYS A 420 20.08 -3.60 33.58
CA LYS A 420 19.16 -4.74 33.47
C LYS A 420 17.96 -4.61 34.41
N LYS A 421 18.17 -4.15 35.64
CA LYS A 421 17.08 -3.87 36.60
C LYS A 421 16.18 -2.73 36.09
N LEU A 422 16.74 -1.70 35.46
CA LEU A 422 15.98 -0.59 34.89
C LEU A 422 15.04 -1.09 33.79
N ILE A 423 15.53 -1.89 32.85
CA ILE A 423 14.72 -2.49 31.77
C ILE A 423 13.57 -3.34 32.35
N VAL A 424 13.83 -4.13 33.39
CA VAL A 424 12.79 -4.91 34.08
C VAL A 424 11.73 -4.00 34.72
N ASN A 425 12.12 -2.88 35.32
CA ASN A 425 11.18 -1.94 35.94
C ASN A 425 10.33 -1.19 34.90
N GLN A 426 10.89 -0.89 33.72
CA GLN A 426 10.13 -0.32 32.62
C GLN A 426 9.10 -1.31 32.08
N LEU A 427 9.46 -2.59 31.91
CA LEU A 427 8.49 -3.62 31.55
C LEU A 427 7.36 -3.74 32.58
N LYS A 428 7.68 -3.66 33.88
CA LYS A 428 6.66 -3.63 34.93
C LYS A 428 5.70 -2.45 34.81
N SER A 429 6.18 -1.29 34.34
CA SER A 429 5.32 -0.14 34.11
C SER A 429 4.33 -0.40 32.99
N ILE A 430 4.75 -1.09 31.92
CA ILE A 430 3.86 -1.58 30.84
C ILE A 430 2.87 -2.61 31.40
N HIS A 431 3.33 -3.56 32.21
CA HIS A 431 2.50 -4.59 32.83
C HIS A 431 1.44 -4.03 33.78
N ASN A 432 1.75 -2.94 34.49
CA ASN A 432 0.79 -2.25 35.37
C ASN A 432 -0.39 -1.66 34.59
N CYS A 433 -0.24 -1.40 33.29
CA CYS A 433 -1.33 -1.02 32.40
C CYS A 433 -2.13 -2.22 31.87
N GLY A 434 -1.82 -3.45 32.30
CA GLY A 434 -2.49 -4.67 31.83
C GLY A 434 -2.08 -5.07 30.42
N VAL A 435 -0.84 -4.79 29.99
CA VAL A 435 -0.36 -5.13 28.65
C VAL A 435 0.80 -6.11 28.72
N LEU A 436 0.72 -7.20 27.97
CA LEU A 436 1.85 -8.07 27.63
C LEU A 436 2.47 -7.59 26.33
N HIS A 437 3.80 -7.59 26.25
CA HIS A 437 4.50 -7.26 25.00
C HIS A 437 4.47 -8.43 24.00
N ASN A 438 4.60 -9.65 24.50
CA ASN A 438 4.70 -10.95 23.83
C ASN A 438 5.88 -11.17 22.87
N ASP A 439 6.63 -10.13 22.51
CA ASP A 439 7.76 -10.21 21.58
C ASP A 439 9.05 -9.59 22.17
N ILE A 440 9.41 -10.01 23.38
CA ILE A 440 10.61 -9.50 24.05
C ILE A 440 11.88 -10.09 23.39
N SER A 441 12.64 -9.23 22.73
CA SER A 441 13.92 -9.56 22.11
C SER A 441 14.88 -8.36 22.13
N GLU A 442 16.16 -8.59 21.84
CA GLU A 442 17.17 -7.52 21.67
C GLU A 442 16.78 -6.49 20.60
N LYS A 443 16.04 -6.93 19.56
CA LYS A 443 15.58 -6.07 18.47
C LYS A 443 14.44 -5.13 18.90
N ASN A 444 13.73 -5.47 19.97
CA ASN A 444 12.55 -4.73 20.41
C ASN A 444 12.80 -3.86 21.66
N ILE A 445 14.06 -3.70 22.04
CA ILE A 445 14.47 -2.77 23.11
C ILE A 445 15.57 -1.87 22.56
N LEU A 446 15.28 -0.57 22.48
CA LEU A 446 16.22 0.46 22.06
C LEU A 446 16.87 1.12 23.27
N TYR A 447 18.17 1.39 23.20
CA TYR A 447 18.88 2.24 24.13
C TYR A 447 19.12 3.63 23.51
N GLU A 448 18.77 4.68 24.23
CA GLU A 448 19.02 6.08 23.88
C GLU A 448 20.25 6.61 24.63
N PRO A 449 21.40 6.83 23.95
CA PRO A 449 22.63 7.24 24.63
C PRO A 449 22.54 8.59 25.35
N LYS A 450 21.71 9.50 24.84
CA LYS A 450 21.59 10.88 25.33
C LYS A 450 20.95 10.97 26.71
N SER A 451 19.85 10.24 26.92
CA SER A 451 19.13 10.17 28.20
C SER A 451 19.58 8.99 29.06
N ARG A 452 20.37 8.06 28.49
CA ARG A 452 20.70 6.75 29.06
C ARG A 452 19.45 5.96 29.44
N HIS A 453 18.40 6.08 28.62
CA HIS A 453 17.13 5.42 28.82
C HIS A 453 16.91 4.29 27.81
N TYR A 454 16.00 3.39 28.14
CA TYR A 454 15.60 2.30 27.26
C TYR A 454 14.13 2.46 26.86
N PHE A 455 13.79 1.98 25.68
CA PHE A 455 12.44 2.04 25.11
C PHE A 455 12.06 0.68 24.55
N PHE A 456 10.92 0.16 24.98
CA PHE A 456 10.28 -0.99 24.32
C PHE A 456 9.58 -0.53 23.05
N ILE A 457 9.73 -1.28 21.97
CA ILE A 457 9.16 -0.99 20.66
C ILE A 457 8.50 -2.24 20.07
N ASP A 458 7.68 -2.05 19.04
CA ASP A 458 7.00 -3.12 18.30
C ASP A 458 5.95 -3.88 19.14
N PHE A 459 4.79 -3.24 19.31
CA PHE A 459 3.66 -3.82 20.06
C PHE A 459 2.69 -4.62 19.17
N GLY A 460 3.12 -5.03 17.98
CA GLY A 460 2.27 -5.74 17.02
C GLY A 460 1.68 -7.06 17.55
N LEU A 461 2.40 -7.74 18.45
CA LEU A 461 1.98 -9.02 19.05
C LEU A 461 1.45 -8.90 20.48
N SER A 462 1.31 -7.68 20.98
CA SER A 462 0.95 -7.42 22.37
C SER A 462 -0.48 -7.88 22.69
N GLU A 463 -0.73 -8.21 23.95
CA GLU A 463 -2.03 -8.71 24.41
C GLU A 463 -2.48 -7.89 25.62
N VAL A 464 -3.73 -7.43 25.62
CA VAL A 464 -4.34 -6.80 26.79
C VAL A 464 -4.83 -7.89 27.73
N VAL A 465 -4.39 -7.85 28.97
CA VAL A 465 -4.70 -8.82 30.02
C VAL A 465 -5.07 -8.11 31.32
N GLY A 466 -5.74 -8.82 32.23
CA GLY A 466 -5.94 -8.30 33.58
C GLY A 466 -4.60 -8.00 34.28
N SER A 467 -4.54 -6.93 35.08
CA SER A 467 -3.34 -6.52 35.83
C SER A 467 -2.82 -7.60 36.79
N GLU A 468 -3.66 -8.56 37.18
CA GLU A 468 -3.30 -9.69 38.04
C GLU A 468 -2.96 -10.97 37.25
N SER A 469 -2.94 -10.91 35.92
CA SER A 469 -2.71 -12.06 35.07
C SER A 469 -1.37 -12.74 35.38
N PRO A 470 -1.34 -14.08 35.56
CA PRO A 470 -0.09 -14.81 35.76
C PRO A 470 0.84 -14.73 34.55
N LYS A 471 0.30 -14.43 33.36
CA LYS A 471 1.09 -14.22 32.14
C LYS A 471 2.09 -13.07 32.28
N LEU A 472 1.76 -11.99 33.00
CA LEU A 472 2.66 -10.84 33.22
C LEU A 472 3.93 -11.27 33.96
N ARG A 473 3.75 -12.08 35.03
CA ARG A 473 4.87 -12.66 35.78
C ARG A 473 5.70 -13.63 34.93
N GLN A 474 5.07 -14.33 33.99
CA GLN A 474 5.77 -15.23 33.07
C GLN A 474 6.63 -14.43 32.08
N GLU A 475 6.10 -13.33 31.53
CA GLU A 475 6.86 -12.44 30.65
C GLU A 475 8.03 -11.75 31.37
N GLU A 476 7.83 -11.29 32.61
CA GLU A 476 8.93 -10.74 33.42
C GLU A 476 10.06 -11.77 33.63
N ARG A 477 9.72 -13.05 33.86
CA ARG A 477 10.71 -14.12 33.98
C ARG A 477 11.45 -14.37 32.66
N ARG A 478 10.73 -14.32 31.53
CA ARG A 478 11.36 -14.43 30.19
C ARG A 478 12.35 -13.30 29.96
N LEU A 479 11.97 -12.06 30.27
CA LEU A 479 12.88 -10.91 30.18
C LEU A 479 14.11 -11.08 31.08
N LYS A 480 13.95 -11.49 32.34
CA LYS A 480 15.10 -11.72 33.24
C LYS A 480 16.06 -12.79 32.71
N LYS A 481 15.52 -13.89 32.17
CA LYS A 481 16.32 -14.94 31.53
C LYS A 481 17.08 -14.39 30.32
N PHE A 482 16.41 -13.62 29.47
CA PHE A 482 17.02 -12.94 28.32
C PHE A 482 18.15 -11.99 28.75
N LEU A 483 17.95 -11.21 29.81
CA LEU A 483 18.94 -10.30 30.37
C LEU A 483 20.04 -11.01 31.18
N LYS A 484 19.99 -12.34 31.36
CA LYS A 484 20.91 -13.11 32.20
C LYS A 484 20.97 -12.57 33.65
N LEU A 485 19.81 -12.28 34.24
CA LEU A 485 19.62 -11.66 35.56
C LEU A 485 19.27 -12.66 36.66
#